data_AF-X1C505-F1
#
_entry.id   AF-X1C505-F1
#
_cell.length_a   1.000
_cell.length_b   1.000
_cell.length_c   1.000
_cell.angle_alpha   90.00
_cell.angle_beta   90.00
_cell.angle_gamma   90.00
#
_symmetry.space_group_name_H-M   'P 1'
#
loop_
_entity.id
_entity.type
_entity.pdbx_description
1 polymer ?
#
loop_
_entity_poly.entity_id
_entity_poly.type
_entity_poly.pdbx_seq_one_letter_code
_entity_poly.pdbx_strand_id
1 'polypeptide(L)'
;MERLTYTYALVKSLYDQGKDYIDSFWPFTIKVFPPYKPVNLEFIQKALKKIFDLRVPLHVLISILNRAKKRGYIDQRIKRYKLTEGGLKYLDKFETDKEVERRINALFEDIMQSLNKQDVFLSSDQIHDVLLSFLLKNVESLIEFFNP
;
A
#
# COMPACT_ATOMS: atom_id res chain seq x y z
N MET A 1 1.57 -12.10 -7.99
CA MET A 1 0.77 -10.89 -7.69
C MET A 1 1.59 -9.64 -7.96
N GLU A 2 1.10 -8.73 -8.80
CA GLU A 2 1.83 -7.50 -9.12
C GLU A 2 1.83 -6.55 -7.92
N ARG A 3 3.02 -6.18 -7.43
CA ARG A 3 3.22 -5.23 -6.31
C ARG A 3 2.48 -3.90 -6.50
N LEU A 4 2.19 -3.55 -7.76
CA LEU A 4 1.45 -2.36 -8.15
C LEU A 4 0.02 -2.39 -7.58
N THR A 5 -0.65 -3.54 -7.63
CA THR A 5 -2.03 -3.72 -7.15
C THR A 5 -2.13 -3.50 -5.65
N TYR A 6 -1.17 -4.01 -4.88
CA TYR A 6 -1.11 -3.78 -3.43
C TYR A 6 -0.89 -2.31 -3.07
N THR A 7 0.04 -1.68 -3.80
CA THR A 7 0.37 -0.28 -3.59
C THR A 7 -0.85 0.59 -3.89
N TYR A 8 -1.55 0.31 -4.99
CA TYR A 8 -2.75 1.03 -5.38
C TYR A 8 -3.91 0.82 -4.40
N ALA A 9 -4.19 -0.43 -4.00
CA ALA A 9 -5.23 -0.74 -3.02
C ALA A 9 -4.98 -0.06 -1.66
N LEU A 10 -3.72 0.01 -1.23
CA LEU A 10 -3.34 0.70 0.01
C LEU A 10 -3.45 2.23 -0.12
N VAL A 11 -3.01 2.83 -1.24
CA VAL A 11 -3.19 4.27 -1.49
C VAL A 11 -4.69 4.63 -1.54
N LYS A 12 -5.49 3.83 -2.23
CA LYS A 12 -6.93 4.03 -2.35
C LYS A 12 -7.66 3.92 -1.01
N SER A 13 -7.36 2.89 -0.20
CA SER A 13 -7.98 2.76 1.13
C SER A 13 -7.61 3.89 2.09
N LEU A 14 -6.41 4.46 1.98
CA LEU A 14 -6.00 5.64 2.75
C LEU A 14 -6.66 6.93 2.28
N TYR A 15 -6.91 7.06 0.97
CA TYR A 15 -7.65 8.17 0.37
C TYR A 15 -9.13 8.15 0.76
N ASP A 16 -9.78 6.99 0.67
CA ASP A 16 -11.21 6.83 0.96
C ASP A 16 -11.57 7.14 2.43
N GLN A 17 -10.58 7.16 3.33
CA GLN A 17 -10.71 7.64 4.71
C GLN A 17 -10.76 9.19 4.84
N GLY A 18 -10.97 9.92 3.75
CA GLY A 18 -11.15 11.38 3.75
C GLY A 18 -9.87 12.19 3.96
N LYS A 19 -8.71 11.62 3.61
CA LYS A 19 -7.41 12.30 3.76
C LYS A 19 -6.94 12.87 2.43
N ASP A 20 -6.24 14.01 2.49
CA ASP A 20 -5.50 14.62 1.38
C ASP A 20 -4.75 13.52 0.60
N TYR A 21 -4.78 13.55 -0.74
CA TYR A 21 -4.09 12.58 -1.58
C TYR A 21 -2.63 12.40 -1.15
N ILE A 22 -1.95 13.50 -0.78
CA ILE A 22 -0.57 13.49 -0.27
C ILE A 22 -0.44 12.77 1.07
N ASP A 23 -1.47 12.81 1.92
CA ASP A 23 -1.51 12.13 3.22
C ASP A 23 -1.59 10.60 3.08
N SER A 24 -1.92 10.07 1.90
CA SER A 24 -1.88 8.63 1.64
C SER A 24 -0.47 8.09 1.39
N PHE A 25 0.52 8.97 1.15
CA PHE A 25 1.87 8.55 0.75
C PHE A 25 2.92 8.52 1.88
N TRP A 26 2.70 9.22 2.99
CA TRP A 26 3.66 9.19 4.11
C TRP A 26 3.89 7.78 4.69
N PRO A 27 2.90 6.85 4.74
CA PRO A 27 3.11 5.49 5.24
C PRO A 27 4.17 4.73 4.42
N PHE A 28 4.11 4.83 3.09
CA PHE A 28 5.12 4.27 2.18
C PHE A 28 6.49 4.90 2.40
N THR A 29 6.48 6.22 2.62
CA THR A 29 7.71 7.00 2.78
C THR A 29 8.46 6.62 4.04
N ILE A 30 7.77 6.32 5.15
CA ILE A 30 8.44 5.84 6.37
C ILE A 30 8.80 4.36 6.29
N LYS A 31 8.07 3.53 5.54
CA LYS A 31 8.36 2.09 5.37
C LYS A 31 9.69 1.83 4.66
N VAL A 32 10.21 2.80 3.90
CA VAL A 32 11.53 2.67 3.25
C VAL A 32 12.72 3.08 4.14
N PHE A 33 12.47 3.58 5.35
CA PHE A 33 13.56 4.03 6.22
C PHE A 33 14.28 2.85 6.87
N PRO A 34 15.63 2.85 6.90
CA PRO A 34 16.36 1.91 7.72
C PRO A 34 16.14 2.21 9.21
N PRO A 35 16.01 1.17 10.07
CA PRO A 35 15.87 1.36 11.51
C PRO A 35 17.04 2.16 12.08
N TYR A 36 16.74 3.16 12.90
CA TYR A 36 17.69 3.98 13.66
C TYR A 36 18.74 4.78 12.86
N LYS A 37 18.77 4.67 11.52
CA LYS A 37 19.78 5.29 10.65
C LYS A 37 19.22 6.51 9.92
N PRO A 38 19.93 7.66 9.92
CA PRO A 38 19.53 8.83 9.16
C PRO A 38 19.79 8.65 7.66
N VAL A 39 18.86 9.11 6.82
CA VAL A 39 18.92 9.02 5.35
C VAL A 39 18.63 10.37 4.69
N ASN A 40 19.02 10.55 3.43
CA ASN A 40 18.72 11.76 2.64
C ASN A 40 17.53 11.54 1.70
N LEU A 41 17.08 12.62 1.07
CA LEU A 41 15.95 12.62 0.13
C LEU A 41 16.19 11.67 -1.05
N GLU A 42 17.40 11.64 -1.60
CA GLU A 42 17.76 10.82 -2.76
C GLU A 42 17.67 9.34 -2.43
N PHE A 43 18.10 8.94 -1.22
CA PHE A 43 17.93 7.57 -0.74
C PHE A 43 16.45 7.19 -0.67
N ILE A 44 15.62 8.03 -0.04
CA ILE A 44 14.19 7.77 0.14
C ILE A 44 13.50 7.64 -1.22
N GLN A 45 13.79 8.55 -2.15
CA GLN A 45 13.24 8.51 -3.51
C GLN A 45 13.61 7.22 -4.26
N LYS A 46 14.89 6.81 -4.21
CA LYS A 46 15.35 5.56 -4.82
C LYS A 46 14.69 4.35 -4.18
N ALA A 47 14.54 4.34 -2.86
CA ALA A 47 13.94 3.24 -2.14
C ALA A 47 12.43 3.12 -2.41
N LEU A 48 11.70 4.24 -2.52
CA LEU A 48 10.29 4.25 -2.93
C LEU A 48 10.09 3.63 -4.30
N LYS A 49 10.92 4.00 -5.28
CA LYS A 49 10.90 3.39 -6.62
C LYS A 49 11.24 1.90 -6.56
N LYS A 50 12.25 1.50 -5.79
CA LYS A 50 12.69 0.10 -5.74
C LYS A 50 11.66 -0.83 -5.06
N ILE A 51 11.04 -0.37 -3.98
CA ILE A 51 10.19 -1.20 -3.12
C ILE A 51 8.74 -1.18 -3.62
N PHE A 52 8.24 -0.01 -4.00
CA PHE A 52 6.83 0.22 -4.34
C PHE A 52 6.57 0.64 -5.79
N ASP A 53 7.61 0.73 -6.63
CA ASP A 53 7.55 1.33 -7.98
C ASP A 53 6.97 2.76 -8.00
N LEU A 54 7.08 3.47 -6.88
CA LEU A 54 6.58 4.84 -6.73
C LEU A 54 7.64 5.86 -7.16
N ARG A 55 7.38 6.54 -8.28
CA ARG A 55 8.21 7.65 -8.78
C ARG A 55 7.72 8.97 -8.23
N VAL A 56 8.29 9.40 -7.11
CA VAL A 56 7.90 10.65 -6.44
C VAL A 56 8.91 11.77 -6.72
N PRO A 57 8.51 12.91 -7.30
CA PRO A 57 9.40 14.07 -7.44
C PRO A 57 9.90 14.59 -6.08
N LEU A 58 11.13 15.11 -6.01
CA LEU A 58 11.75 15.54 -4.75
C LEU A 58 10.94 16.60 -3.99
N HIS A 59 10.32 17.56 -4.69
CA HIS A 59 9.49 18.59 -4.06
C HIS A 59 8.22 18.03 -3.42
N VAL A 60 7.60 17.02 -4.06
CA VAL A 60 6.46 16.28 -3.50
C VAL A 60 6.92 15.46 -2.29
N LEU A 61 8.07 14.79 -2.39
CA LEU A 61 8.63 14.00 -1.30
C LEU A 61 8.89 14.84 -0.05
N ILE A 62 9.39 16.07 -0.21
CA ILE A 62 9.54 17.03 0.91
C ILE A 62 8.19 17.29 1.57
N SER A 63 7.12 17.49 0.78
CA SER A 63 5.77 17.73 1.31
C SER A 63 5.26 16.53 2.10
N ILE A 64 5.46 15.31 1.58
CA ILE A 64 5.09 14.07 2.26
C ILE A 64 5.89 13.89 3.57
N LEU A 65 7.21 14.12 3.54
CA LEU A 65 8.06 14.04 4.73
C LEU A 65 7.67 15.08 5.78
N ASN A 66 7.28 16.29 5.38
CA ASN A 66 6.79 17.30 6.31
C ASN A 66 5.50 16.85 7.02
N ARG A 67 4.60 16.13 6.34
CA ARG A 67 3.42 15.51 6.96
C ARG A 67 3.83 14.42 7.96
N ALA A 68 4.74 13.52 7.58
CA ALA A 68 5.27 12.49 8.48
C ALA A 68 5.94 13.08 9.73
N LYS A 69 6.67 14.19 9.56
CA LYS A 69 7.31 14.93 10.65
C LYS A 69 6.29 15.56 11.58
N LYS A 70 5.27 16.24 11.05
CA LYS A 70 4.16 16.82 11.84
C LYS A 70 3.41 15.77 12.66
N ARG A 71 3.31 14.54 12.14
CA ARG A 71 2.72 13.38 12.84
C ARG A 71 3.67 12.71 13.85
N GLY A 72 4.91 13.20 13.97
CA GLY A 72 5.90 12.70 14.92
C GLY A 72 6.55 11.37 14.54
N TYR A 73 6.44 10.92 13.28
CA TYR A 73 7.03 9.65 12.83
C TYR A 73 8.49 9.75 12.37
N ILE A 74 8.91 10.94 11.94
CA ILE A 74 10.29 11.20 11.53
C ILE A 74 10.81 12.48 12.18
N ASP A 75 12.10 12.48 12.48
CA ASP A 75 12.87 13.68 12.83
C ASP A 75 13.76 14.07 11.65
N GLN A 76 14.08 15.36 11.54
CA GLN A 76 14.92 15.92 10.50
C GLN A 76 16.05 16.73 11.11
N ARG A 77 17.30 16.33 10.83
CA ARG A 77 18.52 17.06 11.22
C ARG A 77 19.41 17.23 10.01
N ILE A 78 19.75 18.48 9.68
CA ILE A 78 20.72 18.86 8.63
C ILE A 78 20.54 18.03 7.33
N LYS A 79 19.43 18.27 6.62
CA LYS A 79 19.06 17.57 5.36
C LYS A 79 18.94 16.03 5.44
N ARG A 80 19.03 15.44 6.64
CA ARG A 80 18.82 14.02 6.88
C ARG A 80 17.57 13.78 7.71
N TYR A 81 16.93 12.65 7.48
CA TYR A 81 15.70 12.22 8.11
C TYR A 81 15.94 10.91 8.84
N LYS A 82 15.33 10.71 9.99
CA LYS A 82 15.42 9.47 10.78
C LYS A 82 14.04 9.15 11.36
N LEU A 83 13.71 7.86 11.48
CA LEU A 83 12.51 7.43 12.21
C LEU A 83 12.62 7.80 13.69
N THR A 84 11.52 8.28 14.25
CA THR A 84 11.35 8.38 15.70
C THR A 84 10.92 7.03 16.27
N GLU A 85 10.86 6.90 17.60
CA GLU A 85 10.22 5.74 18.25
C GLU A 85 8.76 5.58 17.83
N GLY A 86 8.03 6.69 17.65
CA GLY A 86 6.66 6.68 17.14
C GLY A 86 6.59 6.15 15.70
N GLY A 87 7.57 6.50 14.86
CA GLY A 87 7.70 5.97 13.50
C GLY A 87 7.94 4.47 13.49
N LEU A 88 8.86 3.99 14.34
CA LEU A 88 9.15 2.55 14.47
C LEU A 88 7.91 1.77 14.94
N LYS A 89 7.26 2.21 16.02
CA LYS A 89 6.01 1.59 16.51
C LYS A 89 4.89 1.60 15.48
N TYR A 90 4.85 2.60 14.60
CA TYR A 90 3.88 2.63 13.52
C TYR A 90 4.22 1.60 12.43
N LEU A 91 5.50 1.36 12.15
CA LEU A 91 5.91 0.31 11.20
C LEU A 91 5.47 -1.08 11.67
N ASP A 92 5.49 -1.34 12.98
CA ASP A 92 5.02 -2.61 13.56
C ASP A 92 3.51 -2.85 13.39
N LYS A 93 2.74 -1.80 13.03
CA LYS A 93 1.29 -1.94 12.77
C LYS A 93 0.97 -2.38 11.35
N PHE A 94 1.91 -2.31 10.41
CA PHE A 94 1.65 -2.81 9.08
C PHE A 94 1.61 -4.32 9.11
N GLU A 95 0.57 -4.91 8.53
CA GLU A 95 0.57 -6.33 8.21
C GLU A 95 1.79 -6.67 7.36
N THR A 96 2.35 -7.84 7.61
CA THR A 96 3.48 -8.34 6.81
C THR A 96 3.00 -8.73 5.43
N ASP A 97 3.85 -8.58 4.41
CA ASP A 97 3.51 -8.96 3.04
C ASP A 97 3.08 -10.45 2.96
N LYS A 98 3.63 -11.30 3.83
CA LYS A 98 3.27 -12.72 3.98
C LYS A 98 1.85 -12.95 4.51
N GLU A 99 1.41 -12.14 5.48
CA GLU A 99 0.05 -12.24 6.02
C GLU A 99 -0.99 -11.80 4.98
N VAL A 100 -0.69 -10.74 4.23
CA VAL A 100 -1.53 -10.26 3.12
C VAL A 100 -1.62 -11.34 2.04
N GLU A 101 -0.49 -11.89 1.60
CA GLU A 101 -0.45 -12.97 0.61
C GLU A 101 -1.25 -14.19 1.06
N ARG A 102 -1.11 -14.60 2.33
CA ARG A 102 -1.89 -15.72 2.89
C ARG A 102 -3.40 -15.46 2.81
N ARG A 103 -3.87 -14.25 3.14
CA ARG A 103 -5.30 -13.91 3.09
C ARG A 103 -5.85 -13.90 1.68
N ILE A 104 -5.05 -13.42 0.71
CA ILE A 104 -5.47 -13.39 -0.69
C ILE A 104 -5.51 -14.80 -1.27
N ASN A 105 -4.53 -15.64 -0.96
CA ASN A 105 -4.55 -17.04 -1.37
C ASN A 105 -5.76 -17.78 -0.78
N ALA A 106 -6.09 -17.54 0.50
CA ALA A 106 -7.29 -18.09 1.12
C ALA A 106 -8.57 -17.64 0.40
N LEU A 107 -8.67 -16.36 0.00
CA LEU A 107 -9.79 -15.87 -0.79
C LEU A 107 -9.90 -16.60 -2.15
N PHE A 108 -8.79 -16.80 -2.85
CA PHE A 108 -8.81 -17.52 -4.13
C PHE A 108 -9.15 -19.00 -3.96
N GLU A 109 -8.66 -19.64 -2.89
CA GLU A 109 -9.05 -21.01 -2.54
C GLU A 109 -10.55 -21.11 -2.26
N ASP A 110 -11.12 -20.17 -1.50
CA ASP A 110 -12.55 -20.14 -1.19
C ASP A 110 -13.41 -19.93 -2.45
N ILE A 111 -13.00 -19.01 -3.34
CA ILE A 111 -13.68 -18.80 -4.63
C ILE A 111 -13.60 -20.07 -5.48
N MET A 112 -12.42 -20.69 -5.57
CA MET A 112 -12.22 -21.92 -6.34
C MET A 112 -13.11 -23.05 -5.82
N GLN A 113 -13.18 -23.25 -4.51
CA GLN A 113 -14.05 -24.25 -3.90
C GLN A 113 -15.54 -23.95 -4.16
N SER A 114 -15.94 -22.68 -4.16
CA SER A 114 -17.32 -22.28 -4.46
C SER A 114 -17.70 -22.55 -5.91
N LEU A 115 -16.81 -22.22 -6.86
CA LEU A 115 -17.03 -22.44 -8.29
C LEU A 115 -17.01 -23.93 -8.67
N ASN A 116 -16.14 -24.72 -8.05
CA ASN A 116 -16.10 -26.17 -8.26
C ASN A 116 -17.42 -26.85 -7.85
N LYS A 117 -18.16 -26.30 -6.87
CA LYS A 117 -19.51 -26.80 -6.51
C LYS A 117 -20.56 -26.53 -7.59
N GLN A 118 -20.27 -25.63 -8.51
CA GLN A 118 -21.11 -25.28 -9.67
C GLN A 118 -20.54 -25.84 -10.97
N ASP A 119 -19.64 -26.83 -10.90
CA ASP A 119 -18.94 -27.44 -12.04
C ASP A 119 -18.11 -26.45 -12.89
N VAL A 120 -17.70 -25.33 -12.29
CA VAL A 120 -16.80 -24.35 -12.90
C VAL A 120 -15.39 -24.55 -12.36
N PHE A 121 -14.53 -25.12 -13.18
CA PHE A 121 -13.14 -25.43 -12.81
C PHE A 121 -12.20 -24.38 -13.38
N LEU A 122 -11.74 -23.46 -12.53
CA LEU A 122 -10.75 -22.45 -12.88
C LEU A 122 -9.50 -22.60 -12.01
N SER A 123 -8.33 -22.33 -12.58
CA SER A 123 -7.09 -22.22 -11.81
C SER A 123 -7.09 -20.95 -10.96
N SER A 124 -6.23 -20.91 -9.93
CA SER A 124 -6.05 -19.72 -9.11
C SER A 124 -5.68 -18.47 -9.94
N ASP A 125 -4.87 -18.63 -10.98
CA ASP A 125 -4.49 -17.53 -11.87
C ASP A 125 -5.68 -17.04 -12.70
N GLN A 126 -6.51 -17.96 -13.20
CA GLN A 126 -7.72 -17.60 -13.94
C GLN A 126 -8.75 -16.89 -13.04
N ILE A 127 -8.92 -17.37 -11.81
CA ILE A 127 -9.80 -16.73 -10.81
C ILE A 127 -9.33 -15.31 -10.52
N HIS A 128 -8.02 -15.13 -10.33
CA HIS A 128 -7.42 -13.81 -10.13
C HIS A 128 -7.74 -12.86 -11.28
N ASP A 129 -7.50 -13.29 -12.53
CA ASP A 129 -7.69 -12.44 -13.71
C ASP A 129 -9.17 -12.11 -13.96
N VAL A 130 -10.06 -13.09 -13.78
CA VAL A 130 -11.51 -12.89 -13.89
C VAL A 130 -12.01 -11.94 -12.80
N LEU A 131 -11.57 -12.13 -11.55
CA LEU A 131 -11.97 -11.27 -10.44
C LEU A 131 -11.50 -9.82 -10.66
N LEU A 132 -10.24 -9.61 -11.07
CA LEU A 132 -9.73 -8.27 -11.37
C LEU A 132 -10.50 -7.63 -12.53
N SER A 133 -10.74 -8.38 -13.60
CA SER A 133 -11.53 -7.89 -14.75
C SER A 133 -12.94 -7.51 -14.34
N PHE A 134 -13.58 -8.31 -13.48
CA PHE A 134 -14.90 -8.01 -12.93
C PHE A 134 -14.89 -6.74 -12.08
N LEU A 135 -13.94 -6.62 -11.14
CA LEU A 135 -13.82 -5.45 -10.26
C LEU A 135 -13.60 -4.16 -11.07
N LEU A 136 -12.72 -4.20 -12.08
CA LEU A 136 -12.42 -3.04 -12.91
C LEU A 136 -13.62 -2.62 -13.77
N LYS A 137 -14.39 -3.57 -14.29
CA LYS A 137 -15.59 -3.28 -15.10
C LYS A 137 -16.79 -2.79 -14.29
N ASN A 138 -16.84 -3.14 -13.00
CA ASN A 138 -18.02 -2.90 -12.16
C ASN A 138 -17.72 -2.02 -10.95
N VAL A 139 -16.62 -1.24 -10.97
CA VAL A 139 -16.17 -0.49 -9.80
C VAL A 139 -17.23 0.51 -9.31
N GLU A 140 -17.92 1.18 -10.24
CA GLU A 140 -18.98 2.15 -9.92
C GLU A 140 -20.20 1.45 -9.30
N SER A 141 -20.67 0.35 -9.90
CA SER A 141 -21.78 -0.44 -9.36
C SER A 141 -21.47 -1.05 -8.00
N LEU A 142 -20.22 -1.44 -7.76
CA LEU A 142 -19.79 -1.93 -6.44
C LEU A 142 -19.81 -0.81 -5.40
N ILE A 143 -19.36 0.40 -5.75
CA ILE A 143 -19.42 1.57 -4.85
C ILE A 143 -20.87 1.88 -4.49
N GLU A 144 -21.77 1.90 -5.47
CA GLU A 144 -23.21 2.15 -5.24
C GLU A 144 -23.84 1.05 -4.39
N PHE A 145 -23.51 -0.23 -4.63
CA PHE A 145 -24.03 -1.34 -3.83
C PHE A 145 -23.65 -1.26 -2.34
N PHE A 146 -22.41 -0.83 -2.04
CA PHE A 146 -21.94 -0.69 -0.66
C PHE A 146 -22.32 0.65 -0.01
N ASN A 147 -22.72 1.64 -0.79
CA ASN A 147 -23.15 2.95 -0.33
C ASN A 147 -24.47 3.35 -1.03
N PRO A 148 -25.58 2.67 -0.70
CA PRO A 148 -26.87 2.87 -1.33
C PRO A 148 -27.50 4.24 -1.06
#